data_AF-A0A0G2ADI5-F1
#
_entry.id   AF-A0A0G2ADI5-F1
#
_cell.length_a   1.000
_cell.length_b   1.000
_cell.length_c   1.000
_cell.angle_alpha   90.00
_cell.angle_beta   90.00
_cell.angle_gamma   90.00
#
_symmetry.space_group_name_H-M   'P 1'
#
loop_
_entity.id
_entity.type
_entity.pdbx_description
1 polymer ?
#
loop_
_entity_poly.entity_id
_entity_poly.type
_entity_poly.pdbx_seq_one_letter_code
_entity_poly.pdbx_strand_id
1 'polypeptide(L)'
;MLRLVSPVSQGEIDPAPGEALHLAVADVAVWIDEGMSIRHAGYPRRPTHIGELPARPDFDLELCRRESVAPACLQDSELLDSEPESHSLPCIVVEDDALLLAAISLLLFSLFPQEPHPAPEARGKGAPHFFFDCSGDSTFHSDIAATSELHVAGACVLIRCEPGASPFFDEERLWNPFSDSRIINGKGNEEITVLAVGIDIETPELLLIDHLRKHGKKIDAALLHHPEGRALADLDKVMDLQVDVLERAGVPVNHSEAQLKPRVERIWRAIHADNLFRVERAAELLGIPAFNCHTPSDNLVWEYMEKHICSKKYDTLADILEELCKIPEYEYYAKKGNPPIIVNGFKENRPGKIVATEFTGGTNGPEEQIETQSRAGVGTILSMHVTEKSLEKAKEHHVNMIQCSHMASDVIGLNLMLDKLARHEKKLKVIELSGFIRVERK
;
A
#
# COMPACT_ATOMS: atom_id res chain seq x y z
N MET A 1 39.37 -22.55 -6.89
CA MET A 1 39.96 -22.72 -5.56
C MET A 1 41.00 -21.64 -5.35
N LEU A 2 40.80 -20.81 -4.32
CA LEU A 2 41.69 -19.86 -3.62
C LEU A 2 41.04 -18.48 -3.43
N ARG A 3 41.19 -17.97 -2.21
CA ARG A 3 40.42 -16.95 -1.48
C ARG A 3 41.42 -15.92 -0.89
N LEU A 4 40.96 -14.67 -0.70
CA LEU A 4 41.29 -13.70 0.40
C LEU A 4 42.66 -12.94 0.34
N VAL A 5 42.89 -11.63 0.66
CA VAL A 5 42.18 -10.44 1.27
C VAL A 5 42.87 -9.09 0.88
N SER A 6 42.13 -7.96 0.97
CA SER A 6 42.40 -6.47 1.17
C SER A 6 43.67 -6.03 1.96
N PRO A 7 44.12 -4.72 2.09
CA PRO A 7 43.32 -3.45 2.23
C PRO A 7 43.86 -2.07 1.71
N VAL A 8 42.91 -1.12 1.54
CA VAL A 8 42.84 0.35 1.85
C VAL A 8 43.95 1.34 1.41
N SER A 9 43.53 2.46 0.78
CA SER A 9 43.98 3.84 1.13
C SER A 9 43.00 4.95 0.70
N GLN A 10 42.76 5.90 1.60
CA GLN A 10 42.14 7.25 1.45
C GLN A 10 42.97 8.13 0.48
N GLY A 11 42.56 9.27 -0.11
CA GLY A 11 41.39 10.15 -0.10
C GLY A 11 41.74 11.38 -0.98
N GLU A 12 40.76 12.24 -1.33
CA GLU A 12 40.85 13.72 -1.45
C GLU A 12 39.63 14.32 -2.19
N ILE A 13 39.26 15.52 -1.76
CA ILE A 13 38.08 16.33 -2.10
C ILE A 13 38.54 17.50 -2.99
N ASP A 14 37.82 17.86 -4.07
CA ASP A 14 37.49 19.26 -4.46
C ASP A 14 36.48 19.32 -5.65
N PRO A 15 35.91 20.48 -6.07
CA PRO A 15 34.47 20.74 -6.04
C PRO A 15 33.79 20.80 -7.43
N ALA A 16 32.45 20.81 -7.42
CA ALA A 16 31.61 21.03 -8.60
C ALA A 16 31.74 22.46 -9.18
N PRO A 17 31.41 22.69 -10.47
CA PRO A 17 30.00 23.03 -10.75
C PRO A 17 29.47 22.50 -12.09
N GLY A 18 28.18 22.20 -12.11
CA GLY A 18 27.42 21.92 -13.33
C GLY A 18 26.07 21.32 -12.96
N GLU A 19 25.09 22.18 -12.68
CA GLU A 19 23.71 21.78 -12.39
C GLU A 19 23.14 20.95 -13.56
N ALA A 20 23.04 19.64 -13.34
CA ALA A 20 22.20 18.74 -14.11
C ALA A 20 21.12 18.22 -13.16
N LEU A 21 19.87 18.49 -13.52
CA LEU A 21 18.69 18.08 -12.77
C LEU A 21 18.67 16.56 -12.65
N HIS A 22 18.84 16.03 -11.44
CA HIS A 22 18.74 14.61 -11.12
C HIS A 22 17.25 14.22 -11.10
N LEU A 23 16.86 13.23 -11.90
CA LEU A 23 15.65 12.44 -11.67
C LEU A 23 16.11 11.17 -10.95
N ALA A 24 15.89 11.10 -9.64
CA ALA A 24 16.06 9.89 -8.86
C ALA A 24 14.79 9.04 -9.00
N VAL A 25 14.90 7.72 -8.89
CA VAL A 25 13.71 6.84 -8.86
C VAL A 25 12.81 7.14 -7.63
N ALA A 26 13.36 7.82 -6.61
CA ALA A 26 12.61 8.41 -5.49
C ALA A 26 11.59 9.50 -5.93
N ASP A 27 11.82 10.15 -7.08
CA ASP A 27 10.93 11.12 -7.71
C ASP A 27 9.75 10.46 -8.43
N VAL A 28 9.45 9.18 -8.20
CA VAL A 28 8.18 8.58 -8.65
C VAL A 28 7.16 8.53 -7.50
N ALA A 29 7.63 8.44 -6.24
CA ALA A 29 6.72 8.39 -5.07
C ALA A 29 6.23 9.77 -4.61
N VAL A 30 7.01 10.84 -4.84
CA VAL A 30 6.65 12.21 -4.41
C VAL A 30 5.61 12.86 -5.34
N TRP A 31 5.43 12.36 -6.56
CA TRP A 31 4.70 13.06 -7.62
C TRP A 31 3.22 12.69 -7.70
N ILE A 32 2.73 12.02 -6.66
CA ILE A 32 1.32 11.68 -6.44
C ILE A 32 0.61 12.81 -5.65
N ASP A 33 1.29 13.91 -5.31
CA ASP A 33 0.70 14.98 -4.49
C ASP A 33 0.01 16.12 -5.28
N GLU A 34 0.24 16.28 -6.59
CA GLU A 34 -0.40 17.36 -7.37
C GLU A 34 -1.83 17.03 -7.89
N GLY A 35 -2.47 16.01 -7.32
CA GLY A 35 -3.84 15.64 -7.66
C GLY A 35 -4.57 14.69 -6.70
N MET A 36 -3.96 14.23 -5.60
CA MET A 36 -4.58 13.27 -4.69
C MET A 36 -4.78 13.84 -3.28
N SER A 37 -6.04 13.99 -2.88
CA SER A 37 -6.41 13.83 -1.47
C SER A 37 -7.06 12.47 -1.28
N ILE A 38 -6.25 11.41 -1.26
CA ILE A 38 -6.58 10.23 -0.45
C ILE A 38 -5.60 10.28 0.71
N ARG A 39 -5.91 11.13 1.69
CA ARG A 39 -5.16 11.13 2.95
C ARG A 39 -5.49 9.82 3.63
N HIS A 40 -4.48 8.98 3.82
CA HIS A 40 -4.55 7.84 4.72
C HIS A 40 -4.97 8.37 6.09
N ALA A 41 -6.25 8.20 6.45
CA ALA A 41 -6.78 8.66 7.72
C ALA A 41 -6.40 7.64 8.79
N GLY A 42 -5.12 7.61 9.16
CA GLY A 42 -4.67 6.95 10.39
C GLY A 42 -5.29 7.64 11.59
N TYR A 43 -6.47 7.19 12.02
CA TYR A 43 -7.10 7.68 13.24
C TYR A 43 -6.29 7.19 14.46
N PRO A 44 -5.87 8.09 15.38
CA PRO A 44 -5.30 7.68 16.65
C PRO A 44 -6.38 7.01 17.50
N ARG A 45 -6.11 5.78 17.95
CA ARG A 45 -7.00 5.03 18.86
C ARG A 45 -7.17 5.83 20.16
N ARG A 46 -8.42 6.08 20.58
CA ARG A 46 -8.71 6.67 21.89
C ARG A 46 -8.35 5.68 23.01
N PRO A 47 -7.73 6.12 24.12
CA PRO A 47 -7.50 5.27 25.28
C PRO A 47 -8.82 4.97 25.99
N THR A 48 -9.07 3.70 26.26
CA THR A 48 -10.14 3.22 27.15
C THR A 48 -9.84 3.63 28.59
N HIS A 49 -10.77 4.34 29.23
CA HIS A 49 -10.72 4.64 30.66
C HIS A 49 -10.68 3.36 31.49
N ILE A 50 -9.62 3.16 32.27
CA ILE A 50 -9.59 2.20 33.38
C ILE A 50 -9.67 3.01 34.67
N GLY A 51 -10.68 2.68 35.48
CA GLY A 51 -10.99 3.33 36.75
C GLY A 51 -9.91 3.12 37.81
N GLU A 52 -9.73 4.15 38.62
CA GLU A 52 -8.87 4.15 39.80
C GLU A 52 -9.32 3.09 40.82
N LEU A 53 -8.39 2.25 41.27
CA LEU A 53 -8.49 1.53 42.53
C LEU A 53 -7.20 1.74 43.35
N PRO A 54 -7.30 1.80 44.69
CA PRO A 54 -6.46 2.67 45.51
C PRO A 54 -5.17 2.02 45.99
N ALA A 55 -4.18 2.87 46.23
CA ALA A 55 -2.89 2.53 46.85
C ALA A 55 -3.02 2.08 48.31
N ARG A 56 -2.13 1.14 48.72
CA ARG A 56 -1.35 1.02 49.99
C ARG A 56 -1.00 -0.45 50.32
N PRO A 57 -0.05 -0.76 51.25
CA PRO A 57 1.32 -0.25 51.41
C PRO A 57 2.36 -1.39 51.64
N ASP A 58 3.62 -0.99 51.78
CA ASP A 58 4.89 -1.67 52.10
C ASP A 58 4.97 -3.05 52.84
N PHE A 59 6.00 -3.81 52.43
CA PHE A 59 6.89 -4.76 53.15
C PHE A 59 6.34 -6.08 53.76
N ASP A 60 6.94 -7.25 53.41
CA ASP A 60 7.96 -7.94 54.25
C ASP A 60 8.64 -9.14 53.52
N LEU A 61 9.88 -9.46 53.94
CA LEU A 61 10.77 -10.53 53.46
C LEU A 61 10.65 -11.80 54.34
N GLU A 62 11.16 -12.93 53.80
CA GLU A 62 11.34 -14.27 54.41
C GLU A 62 10.15 -15.25 54.43
N LEU A 63 10.23 -16.36 53.68
CA LEU A 63 10.62 -17.69 54.21
C LEU A 63 10.63 -18.82 53.14
N CYS A 64 11.65 -19.69 53.23
CA CYS A 64 11.75 -21.11 52.81
C CYS A 64 11.85 -21.48 51.32
N ARG A 65 13.01 -21.87 50.76
CA ARG A 65 13.92 -23.05 50.97
C ARG A 65 13.48 -24.36 50.25
N ARG A 66 14.46 -24.93 49.52
CA ARG A 66 14.58 -26.26 48.85
C ARG A 66 13.99 -26.30 47.42
N GLU A 67 14.65 -26.80 46.38
CA GLU A 67 15.84 -27.66 46.25
C GLU A 67 16.51 -27.47 44.85
N SER A 68 17.78 -27.83 44.78
CA SER A 68 18.74 -28.01 43.66
C SER A 68 18.14 -28.43 42.29
N VAL A 69 18.72 -28.10 41.12
CA VAL A 69 20.05 -28.51 40.60
C VAL A 69 20.46 -27.60 39.43
N ALA A 70 21.73 -27.16 39.41
CA ALA A 70 22.46 -26.67 38.22
C ALA A 70 23.54 -27.69 37.81
N PRO A 71 24.11 -27.60 36.58
CA PRO A 71 25.49 -27.09 36.46
C PRO A 71 25.66 -26.10 35.27
N ALA A 72 26.26 -24.92 35.48
CA ALA A 72 27.69 -24.54 35.33
C ALA A 72 28.16 -24.50 33.85
N CYS A 73 28.37 -23.34 33.21
CA CYS A 73 29.45 -22.32 33.32
C CYS A 73 30.87 -22.79 32.93
N LEU A 74 31.51 -22.03 32.03
CA LEU A 74 32.93 -21.63 31.92
C LEU A 74 33.01 -20.62 30.72
N GLN A 75 33.13 -19.30 30.94
CA GLN A 75 34.34 -18.46 31.14
C GLN A 75 35.27 -18.47 29.89
N ASP A 76 35.65 -17.34 29.28
CA ASP A 76 36.52 -16.30 29.86
C ASP A 76 36.25 -14.86 29.40
N SER A 77 36.68 -13.95 30.27
CA SER A 77 36.65 -12.49 30.25
C SER A 77 37.81 -11.85 29.49
N GLU A 78 37.59 -10.66 28.90
CA GLU A 78 38.57 -9.56 28.95
C GLU A 78 37.82 -8.21 28.91
N LEU A 79 38.01 -7.41 29.97
CA LEU A 79 37.56 -6.02 30.11
C LEU A 79 38.41 -5.10 29.24
N LEU A 80 37.78 -4.18 28.50
CA LEU A 80 38.35 -2.87 28.20
C LEU A 80 37.24 -1.80 28.20
N ASP A 81 37.37 -0.87 29.14
CA ASP A 81 36.61 0.38 29.24
C ASP A 81 36.79 1.24 27.99
N SER A 82 35.69 1.72 27.40
CA SER A 82 35.67 2.99 26.67
C SER A 82 34.23 3.52 26.60
N GLU A 83 34.06 4.79 26.95
CA GLU A 83 32.78 5.52 26.94
C GLU A 83 32.23 5.67 25.50
N PRO A 84 30.90 5.74 25.28
CA PRO A 84 30.37 6.03 23.96
C PRO A 84 30.39 7.54 23.69
N GLU A 85 31.16 7.94 22.69
CA GLU A 85 31.10 9.28 22.08
C GLU A 85 29.69 9.58 21.56
N SER A 86 29.17 10.76 21.89
CA SER A 86 27.91 11.29 21.39
C SER A 86 28.06 11.75 19.93
N HIS A 87 27.55 10.98 18.98
CA HIS A 87 27.36 11.46 17.61
C HIS A 87 25.98 12.11 17.45
N SER A 88 25.98 13.42 17.19
CA SER A 88 24.82 14.21 16.81
C SER A 88 24.30 13.81 15.42
N LEU A 89 23.01 13.47 15.31
CA LEU A 89 22.31 13.25 14.05
C LEU A 89 21.95 14.60 13.38
N PRO A 90 21.87 14.68 12.03
CA PRO A 90 21.56 15.92 11.33
C PRO A 90 20.07 16.30 11.46
N CYS A 91 19.80 17.58 11.71
CA CYS A 91 18.46 18.18 11.64
C CYS A 91 18.17 18.63 10.19
N ILE A 92 16.98 18.32 9.68
CA ILE A 92 16.43 18.92 8.45
C ILE A 92 15.38 19.94 8.88
N VAL A 93 15.56 21.20 8.47
CA VAL A 93 14.63 22.31 8.67
C VAL A 93 13.85 22.48 7.38
N VAL A 94 12.52 22.50 7.46
CA VAL A 94 11.63 22.88 6.34
C VAL A 94 10.86 24.12 6.80
N GLU A 95 11.15 25.27 6.21
CA GLU A 95 10.42 26.52 6.41
C GLU A 95 9.43 26.69 5.26
N ASP A 96 8.13 26.66 5.54
CA ASP A 96 7.14 27.16 4.58
C ASP A 96 5.96 27.82 5.32
N ASP A 97 5.92 29.16 5.27
CA ASP A 97 5.05 30.06 6.06
C ASP A 97 3.56 30.03 5.63
N ALA A 98 3.20 29.29 4.59
CA ALA A 98 1.85 29.28 4.05
C ALA A 98 0.82 28.49 4.90
N LEU A 99 1.27 27.51 5.71
CA LEU A 99 0.40 26.68 6.56
C LEU A 99 -0.04 27.38 7.86
N LEU A 100 0.74 28.35 8.33
CA LEU A 100 0.48 29.05 9.59
C LEU A 100 -0.75 29.96 9.52
N LEU A 101 -0.99 30.61 8.37
CA LEU A 101 -2.14 31.50 8.16
C LEU A 101 -3.47 30.75 8.02
N ALA A 102 -3.44 29.53 7.47
CA ALA A 102 -4.63 28.68 7.36
C ALA A 102 -5.05 28.11 8.73
N ALA A 103 -4.08 27.75 9.59
CA ALA A 103 -4.34 27.24 10.93
C ALA A 103 -4.92 28.32 11.87
N ILE A 104 -4.47 29.57 11.76
CA ILE A 104 -4.97 30.69 12.58
C ILE A 104 -6.44 31.03 12.24
N SER A 105 -6.84 30.88 10.97
CA SER A 105 -8.22 31.16 10.53
C SER A 105 -9.24 30.13 11.05
N LEU A 106 -8.83 28.87 11.21
CA LEU A 106 -9.68 27.79 11.77
C LEU A 106 -9.80 27.88 13.30
N LEU A 107 -8.79 28.39 13.99
CA LEU A 107 -8.79 28.56 15.45
C LEU A 107 -9.64 29.74 15.94
N LEU A 108 -9.88 30.76 15.10
CA LEU A 108 -10.73 31.90 15.46
C LEU A 108 -12.24 31.61 15.36
N PHE A 109 -12.64 30.51 14.70
CA PHE A 109 -14.05 30.13 14.58
C PHE A 109 -14.59 29.32 15.77
N SER A 110 -13.72 28.80 16.64
CA SER A 110 -14.10 27.94 17.78
C SER A 110 -14.25 28.67 19.12
N LEU A 111 -14.04 30.00 19.17
CA LEU A 111 -13.94 30.76 20.42
C LEU A 111 -15.13 31.68 20.76
N PHE A 112 -16.30 31.52 20.14
CA PHE A 112 -17.52 32.20 20.60
C PHE A 112 -18.54 31.22 21.21
N PRO A 113 -18.92 31.39 22.51
CA PRO A 113 -19.87 30.49 23.17
C PRO A 113 -21.32 30.83 22.79
N GLN A 114 -22.11 29.80 22.48
CA GLN A 114 -23.58 29.86 22.37
C GLN A 114 -24.19 29.41 23.71
N GLU A 115 -25.15 30.18 24.23
CA GLU A 115 -25.82 29.98 25.52
C GLU A 115 -26.74 28.73 25.57
N PRO A 116 -27.04 28.18 26.77
CA PRO A 116 -27.81 26.95 26.91
C PRO A 116 -29.32 27.18 27.14
N HIS A 117 -30.16 26.30 26.59
CA HIS A 117 -31.57 26.15 26.96
C HIS A 117 -31.95 24.66 27.17
N PRO A 118 -33.02 24.36 27.93
CA PRO A 118 -33.03 23.31 28.95
C PRO A 118 -33.66 21.98 28.52
N ALA A 119 -33.31 20.93 29.26
CA ALA A 119 -33.84 19.57 29.15
C ALA A 119 -35.20 19.38 29.84
N PRO A 120 -36.00 18.37 29.45
CA PRO A 120 -37.02 17.78 30.31
C PRO A 120 -36.70 16.33 30.73
N GLU A 121 -37.42 15.92 31.76
CA GLU A 121 -37.14 14.91 32.77
C GLU A 121 -37.32 13.43 32.39
N ALA A 122 -36.74 12.59 33.26
CA ALA A 122 -36.68 11.13 33.25
C ALA A 122 -37.99 10.37 33.56
N ARG A 123 -38.04 9.08 33.17
CA ARG A 123 -38.64 7.96 33.93
C ARG A 123 -38.33 6.60 33.29
N GLY A 124 -37.94 5.60 34.08
CA GLY A 124 -38.26 4.18 33.79
C GLY A 124 -37.18 3.12 33.97
N LYS A 125 -36.98 2.70 35.23
CA LYS A 125 -36.36 1.47 35.76
C LYS A 125 -36.42 0.19 34.88
N GLY A 126 -35.37 -0.63 34.94
CA GLY A 126 -35.47 -2.10 34.82
C GLY A 126 -34.23 -2.83 34.30
N ALA A 127 -33.37 -3.33 35.19
CA ALA A 127 -32.45 -4.45 34.92
C ALA A 127 -32.96 -5.70 35.65
N PRO A 128 -32.65 -6.91 35.15
CA PRO A 128 -31.75 -7.75 35.95
C PRO A 128 -30.68 -8.51 35.15
N HIS A 129 -29.68 -8.91 35.92
CA HIS A 129 -28.44 -9.62 35.60
C HIS A 129 -28.63 -10.96 34.89
N PHE A 130 -27.70 -11.29 33.98
CA PHE A 130 -27.34 -12.67 33.64
C PHE A 130 -25.82 -12.83 33.74
N PHE A 131 -25.42 -13.79 34.59
CA PHE A 131 -24.07 -14.35 34.66
C PHE A 131 -23.86 -15.32 33.49
N PHE A 132 -22.70 -15.24 32.83
CA PHE A 132 -22.12 -16.37 32.11
C PHE A 132 -20.63 -16.43 32.43
N ASP A 133 -20.26 -17.53 33.08
CA ASP A 133 -18.90 -18.05 33.24
C ASP A 133 -18.60 -18.93 32.03
N CYS A 134 -17.48 -18.68 31.36
CA CYS A 134 -16.78 -19.63 30.50
C CYS A 134 -15.32 -19.19 30.42
N SER A 135 -14.53 -19.78 31.30
CA SER A 135 -13.08 -19.90 31.22
C SER A 135 -12.65 -20.56 29.91
N GLY A 136 -11.67 -19.97 29.24
CA GLY A 136 -11.15 -20.40 27.96
C GLY A 136 -9.97 -19.53 27.54
N ASP A 137 -8.91 -19.54 28.35
CA ASP A 137 -7.67 -18.81 28.12
C ASP A 137 -6.97 -19.25 26.82
N SER A 138 -6.78 -18.30 25.91
CA SER A 138 -5.61 -18.24 25.02
C SER A 138 -5.45 -16.83 24.46
N THR A 139 -5.05 -15.88 25.31
CA THR A 139 -4.62 -14.55 24.86
C THR A 139 -3.09 -14.46 24.96
N PHE A 140 -2.43 -14.43 23.81
CA PHE A 140 -1.09 -13.84 23.68
C PHE A 140 -1.29 -12.33 23.57
N HIS A 141 -1.02 -11.62 24.66
CA HIS A 141 -1.00 -10.15 24.69
C HIS A 141 0.37 -9.65 24.17
N SER A 142 0.36 -8.88 23.09
CA SER A 142 1.46 -7.97 22.75
C SER A 142 1.08 -6.58 23.26
N ASP A 143 1.44 -6.29 24.51
CA ASP A 143 1.28 -4.98 25.12
C ASP A 143 2.40 -4.04 24.66
N ILE A 144 2.06 -3.03 23.87
CA ILE A 144 2.79 -1.76 23.82
C ILE A 144 1.75 -0.64 23.93
N ALA A 145 1.63 -0.07 25.13
CA ALA A 145 0.82 1.11 25.40
C ALA A 145 1.63 2.37 25.05
N ALA A 146 1.18 3.12 24.04
CA ALA A 146 1.72 4.44 23.74
C ALA A 146 1.08 5.49 24.67
N THR A 147 1.89 6.13 25.51
CA THR A 147 1.53 7.40 26.15
C THR A 147 2.30 8.50 25.42
N SER A 148 1.60 9.52 24.91
CA SER A 148 2.24 10.70 24.31
C SER A 148 1.84 11.93 25.10
N GLU A 149 2.82 12.62 25.68
CA GLU A 149 2.62 13.95 26.25
C GLU A 149 2.80 15.01 25.13
N LEU A 150 1.73 15.76 24.88
CA LEU A 150 1.69 16.82 23.88
C LEU A 150 2.13 18.15 24.52
N HIS A 151 3.37 18.58 24.28
CA HIS A 151 3.79 19.96 24.57
C HIS A 151 3.67 20.81 23.31
N VAL A 152 2.73 21.74 23.30
CA VAL A 152 2.49 22.65 22.18
C VAL A 152 3.31 23.93 22.37
N ALA A 153 4.45 24.03 21.70
CA ALA A 153 5.16 25.28 21.46
C ALA A 153 5.82 25.24 20.07
N GLY A 154 5.22 25.93 19.09
CA GLY A 154 5.73 26.04 17.72
C GLY A 154 5.57 24.73 16.93
N ALA A 155 4.80 24.74 15.85
CA ALA A 155 4.51 23.54 15.07
C ALA A 155 5.75 23.01 14.34
N CYS A 156 6.54 22.19 15.04
CA CYS A 156 7.48 21.24 14.47
C CYS A 156 7.06 19.87 15.01
N VAL A 157 6.40 19.07 14.15
CA VAL A 157 6.07 17.68 14.52
C VAL A 157 7.36 16.87 14.39
N LEU A 158 8.17 16.89 15.44
CA LEU A 158 9.26 15.94 15.61
C LEU A 158 8.62 14.58 15.92
N ILE A 159 8.50 13.72 14.92
CA ILE A 159 8.30 12.29 15.17
C ILE A 159 9.62 11.77 15.75
N ARG A 160 9.76 11.84 17.07
CA ARG A 160 10.78 11.07 17.78
C ARG A 160 10.39 9.60 17.63
N CYS A 161 11.05 8.87 16.73
CA CYS A 161 11.15 7.43 16.86
C CYS A 161 11.85 7.16 18.20
N GLU A 162 11.16 6.54 19.15
CA GLU A 162 11.81 6.05 20.36
C GLU A 162 12.97 5.11 19.97
N PRO A 163 14.07 5.07 20.76
CA PRO A 163 15.15 4.14 20.53
C PRO A 163 14.66 2.71 20.80
N GLY A 164 14.07 2.13 19.74
CA GLY A 164 13.42 0.83 19.74
C GLY A 164 12.87 0.46 18.35
N ALA A 165 13.34 1.12 17.27
CA ALA A 165 12.98 0.72 15.92
C ALA A 165 13.45 -0.73 15.72
N SER A 166 12.49 -1.61 15.45
CA SER A 166 12.78 -3.00 15.10
C SER A 166 13.87 -3.04 14.03
N PRO A 167 14.90 -3.90 14.15
CA PRO A 167 15.93 -4.04 13.10
C PRO A 167 15.34 -4.48 11.74
N PHE A 168 14.04 -4.81 11.71
CA PHE A 168 13.29 -5.21 10.53
C PHE A 168 12.38 -4.10 9.98
N PHE A 169 12.45 -2.88 10.52
CA PHE A 169 11.69 -1.75 10.00
C PHE A 169 12.14 -1.43 8.57
N ASP A 170 11.17 -1.20 7.68
CA ASP A 170 11.42 -0.83 6.29
C ASP A 170 11.45 0.69 6.17
N GLU A 171 12.65 1.26 6.03
CA GLU A 171 12.86 2.70 5.90
C GLU A 171 12.17 3.30 4.67
N GLU A 172 11.93 2.50 3.63
CA GLU A 172 11.24 2.96 2.42
C GLU A 172 9.83 3.47 2.73
N ARG A 173 9.18 2.92 3.76
CA ARG A 173 7.84 3.33 4.20
C ARG A 173 7.76 4.75 4.75
N LEU A 174 8.90 5.39 5.03
CA LEU A 174 8.94 6.79 5.48
C LEU A 174 8.58 7.77 4.37
N TRP A 175 8.69 7.36 3.09
CA TRP A 175 8.44 8.22 1.95
C TRP A 175 7.63 7.55 0.83
N ASN A 176 7.64 6.21 0.74
CA ASN A 176 6.85 5.45 -0.23
C ASN A 176 5.52 4.98 0.41
N PRO A 177 4.36 5.51 -0.01
CA PRO A 177 3.07 5.10 0.53
C PRO A 177 2.57 3.75 0.00
N PHE A 178 3.19 3.20 -1.05
CA PHE A 178 2.77 1.97 -1.71
C PHE A 178 3.85 0.89 -1.58
N SER A 179 3.76 0.10 -0.52
CA SER A 179 4.81 -0.88 -0.19
C SER A 179 4.96 -2.00 -1.20
N ASP A 180 3.94 -2.22 -2.03
CA ASP A 180 3.92 -3.16 -3.14
C ASP A 180 4.60 -2.62 -4.41
N SER A 181 5.25 -1.45 -4.37
CA SER A 181 5.83 -0.78 -5.53
C SER A 181 7.19 -0.19 -5.19
N ARG A 182 8.29 -0.77 -5.70
CA ARG A 182 9.65 -0.37 -5.34
C ARG A 182 10.72 -0.77 -6.34
N ILE A 183 11.95 -0.31 -6.11
CA ILE A 183 13.13 -0.83 -6.80
C ILE A 183 13.38 -2.26 -6.33
N ILE A 184 13.50 -3.17 -7.28
CA ILE A 184 13.81 -4.59 -7.01
C ILE A 184 15.32 -4.80 -7.12
N ASN A 185 15.95 -4.22 -8.14
CA ASN A 185 17.40 -4.25 -8.29
C ASN A 185 17.89 -2.92 -8.87
N GLY A 186 18.93 -2.35 -8.29
CA GLY A 186 19.50 -1.07 -8.70
C GLY A 186 19.85 -0.19 -7.51
N LYS A 187 20.48 0.95 -7.81
CA LYS A 187 20.89 1.98 -6.85
C LYS A 187 19.87 3.10 -6.73
N GLY A 188 18.92 3.19 -7.65
CA GLY A 188 17.90 4.24 -7.70
C GLY A 188 18.38 5.56 -8.30
N ASN A 189 19.60 5.58 -8.83
CA ASN A 189 20.23 6.74 -9.48
C ASN A 189 20.73 6.44 -10.89
N GLU A 190 20.31 5.32 -11.48
CA GLU A 190 20.58 4.97 -12.86
C GLU A 190 19.92 5.95 -13.85
N GLU A 191 20.64 6.30 -14.90
CA GLU A 191 20.06 7.05 -16.02
C GLU A 191 19.28 6.12 -16.95
N ILE A 192 17.95 6.24 -16.95
CA ILE A 192 17.06 5.36 -17.71
C ILE A 192 16.48 6.13 -18.90
N THR A 193 16.80 5.66 -20.11
CA THR A 193 16.23 6.19 -21.37
C THR A 193 15.50 5.14 -22.18
N VAL A 194 15.79 3.85 -21.97
CA VAL A 194 15.11 2.73 -22.63
C VAL A 194 14.63 1.73 -21.59
N LEU A 195 13.32 1.67 -21.40
CA LEU A 195 12.66 0.84 -20.40
C LEU A 195 11.99 -0.37 -21.07
N ALA A 196 12.32 -1.57 -20.62
CA ALA A 196 11.57 -2.77 -20.98
C ALA A 196 10.39 -2.91 -20.02
N VAL A 197 9.16 -2.82 -20.53
CA VAL A 197 7.94 -2.78 -19.72
C VAL A 197 7.13 -4.04 -19.94
N GLY A 198 6.69 -4.67 -18.87
CA GLY A 198 5.82 -5.84 -18.91
C GLY A 198 4.89 -5.93 -17.71
N ILE A 199 3.82 -6.71 -17.83
CA ILE A 199 2.93 -6.98 -16.70
C ILE A 199 3.61 -7.96 -15.74
N ASP A 200 4.00 -9.12 -16.25
CA ASP A 200 4.76 -10.13 -15.52
C ASP A 200 6.22 -10.14 -15.99
N ILE A 201 7.18 -9.64 -15.20
CA ILE A 201 8.61 -9.82 -15.51
C ILE A 201 9.20 -10.79 -14.50
N GLU A 202 9.28 -12.05 -14.90
CA GLU A 202 9.94 -13.08 -14.13
C GLU A 202 11.37 -13.33 -14.65
N THR A 203 12.03 -14.39 -14.16
CA THR A 203 13.33 -14.83 -14.68
C THR A 203 13.36 -15.03 -16.21
N PRO A 204 12.34 -15.61 -16.87
CA PRO A 204 12.32 -15.75 -18.34
C PRO A 204 12.38 -14.42 -19.08
N GLU A 205 11.65 -13.40 -18.63
CA GLU A 205 11.66 -12.06 -19.25
C GLU A 205 13.00 -11.36 -19.01
N LEU A 206 13.60 -11.51 -17.83
CA LEU A 206 14.94 -11.01 -17.56
C LEU A 206 16.00 -11.66 -18.46
N LEU A 207 15.90 -12.97 -18.71
CA LEU A 207 16.78 -13.67 -19.66
C LEU A 207 16.55 -13.21 -21.10
N LEU A 208 15.31 -12.93 -21.49
CA LEU A 208 15.00 -12.32 -22.78
C LEU A 208 15.62 -10.91 -22.88
N ILE A 209 15.49 -10.08 -21.85
CA ILE A 209 16.11 -8.75 -21.78
C ILE A 209 17.63 -8.85 -21.92
N ASP A 210 18.29 -9.73 -21.16
CA ASP A 210 19.72 -9.99 -21.27
C ASP A 210 20.13 -10.44 -22.68
N HIS A 211 19.36 -11.35 -23.28
CA HIS A 211 19.58 -11.79 -24.66
C HIS A 211 19.49 -10.61 -25.64
N LEU A 212 18.45 -9.79 -25.54
CA LEU A 212 18.29 -8.59 -26.39
C LEU A 212 19.46 -7.60 -26.20
N ARG A 213 19.91 -7.39 -24.95
CA ARG A 213 21.09 -6.56 -24.63
C ARG A 213 22.36 -7.09 -25.30
N LYS A 214 22.62 -8.40 -25.19
CA LYS A 214 23.76 -9.07 -25.84
C LYS A 214 23.73 -8.97 -27.36
N HIS A 215 22.53 -8.84 -27.95
CA HIS A 215 22.33 -8.62 -29.37
C HIS A 215 22.22 -7.14 -29.78
N GLY A 216 22.71 -6.23 -28.93
CA GLY A 216 22.89 -4.82 -29.27
C GLY A 216 21.66 -3.94 -29.08
N LYS A 217 20.56 -4.46 -28.51
CA LYS A 217 19.44 -3.61 -28.09
C LYS A 217 19.79 -2.91 -26.78
N LYS A 218 19.77 -1.58 -26.77
CA LYS A 218 19.90 -0.80 -25.54
C LYS A 218 18.65 -1.03 -24.69
N ILE A 219 18.82 -1.50 -23.46
CA ILE A 219 17.80 -1.61 -22.43
C ILE A 219 18.48 -1.21 -21.12
N ASP A 220 18.00 -0.13 -20.51
CA ASP A 220 18.60 0.48 -19.32
C ASP A 220 18.00 -0.12 -18.04
N ALA A 221 16.70 -0.40 -18.04
CA ALA A 221 15.99 -1.02 -16.92
C ALA A 221 14.78 -1.83 -17.36
N ALA A 222 14.27 -2.67 -16.44
CA ALA A 222 12.98 -3.36 -16.55
C ALA A 222 11.95 -2.72 -15.60
N LEU A 223 10.74 -2.48 -16.09
CA LEU A 223 9.57 -2.11 -15.30
C LEU A 223 8.55 -3.24 -15.35
N LEU A 224 8.26 -3.79 -14.17
CA LEU A 224 7.18 -4.76 -13.98
C LEU A 224 5.96 -4.08 -13.36
N HIS A 225 4.77 -4.57 -13.71
CA HIS A 225 3.56 -4.22 -13.01
C HIS A 225 3.44 -5.03 -11.72
N HIS A 226 3.33 -6.36 -11.84
CA HIS A 226 3.13 -7.22 -10.68
C HIS A 226 4.36 -7.22 -9.77
N PRO A 227 4.15 -7.16 -8.45
CA PRO A 227 5.24 -7.06 -7.51
C PRO A 227 6.03 -8.36 -7.41
N GLU A 228 7.32 -8.22 -7.18
CA GLU A 228 8.28 -9.30 -6.96
C GLU A 228 9.17 -8.93 -5.75
N GLY A 229 9.88 -9.90 -5.18
CA GLY A 229 10.80 -9.62 -4.08
C GLY A 229 10.10 -9.05 -2.84
N ARG A 230 10.71 -8.03 -2.23
CA ARG A 230 10.15 -7.36 -1.06
C ARG A 230 8.80 -6.68 -1.34
N ALA A 231 8.58 -6.21 -2.57
CA ALA A 231 7.31 -5.57 -2.96
C ALA A 231 6.15 -6.55 -2.76
N LEU A 232 6.31 -7.79 -3.21
CA LEU A 232 5.30 -8.84 -3.08
C LEU A 232 5.11 -9.24 -1.62
N ALA A 233 6.20 -9.32 -0.85
CA ALA A 233 6.17 -9.63 0.58
C ALA A 233 5.32 -8.65 1.40
N ASP A 234 5.19 -7.41 0.90
CA ASP A 234 4.52 -6.29 1.55
C ASP A 234 3.20 -5.91 0.83
N LEU A 235 2.68 -6.76 -0.06
CA LEU A 235 1.43 -6.54 -0.79
C LEU A 235 0.22 -6.39 0.16
N ASP A 236 0.24 -7.12 1.28
CA ASP A 236 -0.83 -7.09 2.28
C ASP A 236 -1.02 -5.69 2.89
N LYS A 237 0.06 -4.90 2.97
CA LYS A 237 0.07 -3.57 3.59
C LYS A 237 -0.61 -2.48 2.75
N VAL A 238 -0.83 -2.69 1.45
CA VAL A 238 -1.59 -1.75 0.60
C VAL A 238 -3.07 -2.10 0.51
N MET A 239 -3.49 -3.26 1.04
CA MET A 239 -4.87 -3.72 0.92
C MET A 239 -5.87 -2.82 1.66
N ASP A 240 -5.44 -2.08 2.69
CA ASP A 240 -6.31 -1.13 3.41
C ASP A 240 -6.88 -0.04 2.50
N LEU A 241 -6.25 0.24 1.35
CA LEU A 241 -6.80 1.12 0.32
C LEU A 241 -8.18 0.66 -0.18
N GLN A 242 -8.49 -0.64 -0.12
CA GLN A 242 -9.81 -1.16 -0.49
C GLN A 242 -10.92 -0.59 0.39
N VAL A 243 -10.62 -0.29 1.66
CA VAL A 243 -11.58 0.34 2.58
C VAL A 243 -12.00 1.70 2.04
N ASP A 244 -11.04 2.52 1.61
CA ASP A 244 -11.28 3.86 1.07
C ASP A 244 -12.04 3.80 -0.27
N VAL A 245 -11.71 2.82 -1.12
CA VAL A 245 -12.42 2.58 -2.39
C VAL A 245 -13.88 2.19 -2.14
N LEU A 246 -14.14 1.32 -1.18
CA LEU A 246 -15.50 0.88 -0.82
C LEU A 246 -16.30 1.98 -0.10
N GLU A 247 -15.64 2.82 0.71
CA GLU A 247 -16.28 4.00 1.30
C GLU A 247 -16.85 4.91 0.22
N ARG A 248 -16.09 5.17 -0.85
CA ARG A 248 -16.57 5.94 -2.02
C ARG A 248 -17.75 5.26 -2.72
N ALA A 249 -17.79 3.93 -2.70
CA ALA A 249 -18.94 3.16 -3.17
C ALA A 249 -20.16 3.21 -2.21
N GLY A 250 -20.03 3.82 -1.02
CA GLY A 250 -21.09 3.99 -0.04
C GLY A 250 -21.13 2.92 1.05
N VAL A 251 -20.12 2.05 1.12
CA VAL A 251 -19.99 1.03 2.16
C VAL A 251 -19.42 1.66 3.44
N PRO A 252 -20.00 1.43 4.63
CA PRO A 252 -19.42 1.92 5.88
C PRO A 252 -18.00 1.39 6.12
N VAL A 253 -17.07 2.29 6.47
CA VAL A 253 -15.65 1.99 6.73
C VAL A 253 -15.47 0.79 7.67
N ASN A 254 -16.17 0.79 8.80
CA ASN A 254 -16.06 -0.26 9.81
C ASN A 254 -16.50 -1.66 9.30
N HIS A 255 -17.37 -1.73 8.30
CA HIS A 255 -17.75 -3.00 7.67
C HIS A 255 -16.64 -3.50 6.77
N SER A 256 -16.11 -2.62 5.91
CA SER A 256 -15.00 -2.94 5.01
C SER A 256 -13.75 -3.40 5.79
N GLU A 257 -13.37 -2.68 6.86
CA GLU A 257 -12.24 -3.05 7.72
C GLU A 257 -12.43 -4.44 8.35
N ALA A 258 -13.63 -4.73 8.86
CA ALA A 258 -13.91 -6.00 9.52
C ALA A 258 -13.82 -7.19 8.55
N GLN A 259 -14.27 -7.01 7.31
CA GLN A 259 -14.19 -8.03 6.26
C GLN A 259 -12.76 -8.22 5.74
N LEU A 260 -12.00 -7.13 5.65
CA LEU A 260 -10.68 -7.13 5.02
C LEU A 260 -9.62 -7.82 5.89
N LYS A 261 -9.65 -7.65 7.22
CA LYS A 261 -8.61 -8.20 8.12
C LYS A 261 -8.34 -9.70 7.93
N PRO A 262 -9.34 -10.60 7.96
CA PRO A 262 -9.09 -12.03 7.72
C PRO A 262 -8.56 -12.34 6.31
N ARG A 263 -8.87 -11.50 5.32
CA ARG A 263 -8.37 -11.64 3.95
C ARG A 263 -6.89 -11.29 3.86
N VAL A 264 -6.49 -10.16 4.46
CA VAL A 264 -5.09 -9.69 4.53
C VAL A 264 -4.21 -10.78 5.11
N GLU A 265 -4.61 -11.38 6.24
CA GLU A 265 -3.82 -12.46 6.84
C GLU A 265 -3.74 -13.72 5.97
N ARG A 266 -4.81 -14.07 5.25
CA ARG A 266 -4.81 -15.22 4.32
C ARG A 266 -3.85 -14.98 3.15
N ILE A 267 -3.85 -13.77 2.60
CA ILE A 267 -2.94 -13.38 1.52
C ILE A 267 -1.50 -13.41 2.02
N TRP A 268 -1.22 -12.79 3.16
CA TRP A 268 0.13 -12.78 3.73
C TRP A 268 0.66 -14.19 3.98
N ARG A 269 -0.15 -15.10 4.56
CA ARG A 269 0.26 -16.50 4.75
C ARG A 269 0.53 -17.25 3.44
N ALA A 270 -0.20 -16.93 2.36
CA ALA A 270 0.04 -17.52 1.05
C ALA A 270 1.37 -17.03 0.48
N ILE A 271 1.59 -15.71 0.48
CA ILE A 271 2.82 -15.07 -0.01
C ILE A 271 4.05 -15.50 0.80
N HIS A 272 3.91 -15.68 2.11
CA HIS A 272 5.01 -16.13 2.97
C HIS A 272 5.58 -17.52 2.57
N ALA A 273 4.80 -18.34 1.85
CA ALA A 273 5.27 -19.62 1.37
C ALA A 273 6.07 -19.53 0.05
N ASP A 274 6.06 -18.37 -0.61
CA ASP A 274 6.66 -18.18 -1.94
C ASP A 274 8.16 -17.89 -1.89
N ASN A 275 8.83 -18.14 -3.03
CA ASN A 275 10.22 -17.77 -3.23
C ASN A 275 10.34 -16.32 -3.71
N LEU A 276 10.11 -15.39 -2.80
CA LEU A 276 10.03 -13.95 -3.06
C LEU A 276 11.25 -13.41 -3.82
N PHE A 277 12.46 -13.84 -3.46
CA PHE A 277 13.70 -13.28 -3.99
C PHE A 277 14.12 -13.84 -5.36
N ARG A 278 13.37 -14.78 -5.95
CA ARG A 278 13.76 -15.45 -7.19
C ARG A 278 14.09 -14.46 -8.32
N VAL A 279 13.19 -13.50 -8.55
CA VAL A 279 13.32 -12.51 -9.63
C VAL A 279 14.38 -11.46 -9.28
N GLU A 280 14.37 -10.98 -8.05
CA GLU A 280 15.38 -10.05 -7.50
C GLU A 280 16.80 -10.57 -7.71
N ARG A 281 17.08 -11.80 -7.26
CA ARG A 281 18.40 -12.43 -7.42
C ARG A 281 18.79 -12.64 -8.88
N ALA A 282 17.82 -12.93 -9.76
CA ALA A 282 18.09 -13.06 -11.18
C ALA A 282 18.49 -11.71 -11.80
N ALA A 283 17.77 -10.64 -11.47
CA ALA A 283 18.07 -9.28 -11.94
C ALA A 283 19.46 -8.82 -11.49
N GLU A 284 19.83 -9.09 -10.23
CA GLU A 284 21.18 -8.83 -9.70
C GLU A 284 22.27 -9.56 -10.48
N LEU A 285 22.12 -10.87 -10.69
CA LEU A 285 23.11 -11.70 -11.38
C LEU A 285 23.31 -11.29 -12.84
N LEU A 286 22.26 -10.81 -13.49
CA LEU A 286 22.30 -10.30 -14.87
C LEU A 286 22.72 -8.83 -14.97
N GLY A 287 22.84 -8.13 -13.83
CA GLY A 287 23.11 -6.69 -13.82
C GLY A 287 22.05 -5.91 -14.61
N ILE A 288 20.76 -6.22 -14.38
CA ILE A 288 19.62 -5.55 -14.98
C ILE A 288 18.91 -4.73 -13.89
N PRO A 289 19.00 -3.40 -13.90
CA PRO A 289 18.15 -2.57 -13.05
C PRO A 289 16.67 -2.89 -13.29
N ALA A 290 15.92 -3.07 -12.21
CA ALA A 290 14.52 -3.46 -12.25
C ALA A 290 13.74 -2.81 -11.11
N PHE A 291 12.53 -2.34 -11.40
CA PHE A 291 11.61 -1.79 -10.42
C PHE A 291 10.18 -2.15 -10.80
N ASN A 292 9.28 -2.10 -9.82
CA ASN A 292 7.87 -2.37 -10.04
C ASN A 292 7.00 -1.17 -9.67
N CYS A 293 5.87 -1.04 -10.37
CA CYS A 293 4.82 -0.08 -10.05
C CYS A 293 3.48 -0.80 -10.19
N HIS A 294 2.87 -1.12 -9.05
CA HIS A 294 1.64 -1.88 -8.95
C HIS A 294 0.47 -0.96 -8.53
N THR A 295 0.26 -0.76 -7.21
CA THR A 295 -0.82 0.12 -6.72
C THR A 295 -0.84 1.53 -7.34
N PRO A 296 0.30 2.21 -7.61
CA PRO A 296 0.29 3.48 -8.33
C PRO A 296 -0.36 3.42 -9.71
N SER A 297 -0.07 2.39 -10.52
CA SER A 297 -0.70 2.23 -11.84
C SER A 297 -2.15 1.79 -11.72
N ASP A 298 -2.48 0.97 -10.74
CA ASP A 298 -3.85 0.53 -10.45
C ASP A 298 -4.75 1.69 -10.06
N ASN A 299 -4.24 2.60 -9.25
CA ASN A 299 -4.95 3.83 -8.89
C ASN A 299 -5.27 4.68 -10.12
N LEU A 300 -4.36 4.75 -11.10
CA LEU A 300 -4.58 5.50 -12.33
C LEU A 300 -5.67 4.86 -13.19
N VAL A 301 -5.69 3.53 -13.35
CA VAL A 301 -6.77 2.87 -14.10
C VAL A 301 -8.09 2.91 -13.32
N TRP A 302 -8.08 2.74 -12.00
CA TRP A 302 -9.28 2.87 -11.18
C TRP A 302 -9.91 4.27 -11.34
N GLU A 303 -9.13 5.34 -11.20
CA GLU A 303 -9.62 6.71 -11.38
C GLU A 303 -10.13 6.91 -12.82
N TYR A 304 -9.40 6.39 -13.81
CA TYR A 304 -9.81 6.44 -15.20
C TYR A 304 -11.17 5.76 -15.42
N MET A 305 -11.39 4.58 -14.85
CA MET A 305 -12.63 3.82 -14.97
C MET A 305 -13.78 4.51 -14.24
N GLU A 306 -13.57 4.99 -13.01
CA GLU A 306 -14.57 5.76 -12.27
C GLU A 306 -15.00 7.01 -13.05
N LYS A 307 -14.04 7.75 -13.59
CA LYS A 307 -14.27 9.00 -14.32
C LYS A 307 -14.90 8.78 -15.68
N HIS A 308 -14.40 7.83 -16.47
CA HIS A 308 -14.77 7.69 -17.88
C HIS A 308 -15.83 6.63 -18.15
N ILE A 309 -16.04 5.69 -17.23
CA ILE A 309 -17.04 4.63 -17.34
C ILE A 309 -18.12 4.80 -16.26
N CYS A 310 -17.78 4.70 -14.97
CA CYS A 310 -18.78 4.62 -13.89
C CYS A 310 -19.62 5.89 -13.72
N SER A 311 -19.05 7.07 -13.99
CA SER A 311 -19.75 8.36 -13.87
C SER A 311 -20.84 8.60 -14.94
N LYS A 312 -20.81 7.83 -16.03
CA LYS A 312 -21.76 7.95 -17.15
C LYS A 312 -23.05 7.20 -16.85
N LYS A 313 -24.13 7.61 -17.51
CA LYS A 313 -25.41 6.88 -17.49
C LYS A 313 -25.49 5.96 -18.70
N TYR A 314 -25.91 4.73 -18.45
CA TYR A 314 -26.17 3.73 -19.47
C TYR A 314 -27.57 3.17 -19.25
N ASP A 315 -28.24 2.81 -20.35
CA ASP A 315 -29.56 2.18 -20.26
C ASP A 315 -29.43 0.68 -19.99
N THR A 316 -28.36 0.06 -20.49
CA THR A 316 -28.15 -1.38 -20.43
C THR A 316 -26.69 -1.78 -20.13
N LEU A 317 -26.46 -3.04 -19.73
CA LEU A 317 -25.10 -3.58 -19.59
C LEU A 317 -24.36 -3.68 -20.93
N ALA A 318 -25.10 -3.88 -22.04
CA ALA A 318 -24.50 -3.90 -23.37
C ALA A 318 -23.83 -2.57 -23.70
N ASP A 319 -24.45 -1.43 -23.35
CA ASP A 319 -23.88 -0.10 -23.60
C ASP A 319 -22.55 0.09 -22.85
N ILE A 320 -22.41 -0.48 -21.65
CA ILE A 320 -21.15 -0.46 -20.89
C ILE A 320 -20.08 -1.27 -21.62
N LEU A 321 -20.40 -2.48 -22.08
CA LEU A 321 -19.45 -3.30 -22.85
C LEU A 321 -18.98 -2.56 -24.12
N GLU A 322 -19.90 -1.91 -24.84
CA GLU A 322 -19.57 -1.13 -26.03
C GLU A 322 -18.64 0.04 -25.71
N GLU A 323 -18.89 0.76 -24.61
CA GLU A 323 -18.03 1.86 -24.17
C GLU A 323 -16.65 1.38 -23.72
N LEU A 324 -16.57 0.26 -22.98
CA LEU A 324 -15.29 -0.36 -22.62
C LEU A 324 -14.48 -0.73 -23.87
N CYS A 325 -15.14 -1.29 -24.89
CA CYS A 325 -14.47 -1.68 -26.14
C CYS A 325 -13.97 -0.49 -26.98
N LYS A 326 -14.33 0.76 -26.64
CA LYS A 326 -13.76 1.97 -27.28
C LYS A 326 -12.40 2.37 -26.68
N ILE A 327 -12.04 1.84 -25.51
CA ILE A 327 -10.73 2.08 -24.91
C ILE A 327 -9.70 1.25 -25.70
N PRO A 328 -8.61 1.85 -26.22
CA PRO A 328 -7.70 1.18 -27.14
C PRO A 328 -7.10 -0.13 -26.62
N GLU A 329 -6.78 -0.19 -25.34
CA GLU A 329 -6.27 -1.40 -24.69
C GLU A 329 -7.33 -2.51 -24.72
N TYR A 330 -8.55 -2.26 -24.24
CA TYR A 330 -9.63 -3.26 -24.30
C TYR A 330 -9.94 -3.68 -25.74
N GLU A 331 -9.93 -2.76 -26.71
CA GLU A 331 -10.11 -3.10 -28.12
C GLU A 331 -9.02 -4.06 -28.62
N TYR A 332 -7.76 -3.78 -28.29
CA TYR A 332 -6.63 -4.62 -28.68
C TYR A 332 -6.74 -6.03 -28.10
N TYR A 333 -7.04 -6.17 -26.81
CA TYR A 333 -7.19 -7.48 -26.18
C TYR A 333 -8.45 -8.22 -26.64
N ALA A 334 -9.55 -7.49 -26.92
CA ALA A 334 -10.76 -8.08 -27.51
C ALA A 334 -10.45 -8.74 -28.86
N LYS A 335 -9.67 -8.09 -29.73
CA LYS A 335 -9.21 -8.66 -31.02
C LYS A 335 -8.34 -9.91 -30.85
N LYS A 336 -7.73 -10.08 -29.68
CA LYS A 336 -6.93 -11.26 -29.30
C LYS A 336 -7.71 -12.32 -28.52
N GLY A 337 -9.03 -12.16 -28.40
CA GLY A 337 -9.90 -13.14 -27.73
C GLY A 337 -10.04 -12.95 -26.23
N ASN A 338 -9.64 -11.79 -25.69
CA ASN A 338 -9.86 -11.43 -24.28
C ASN A 338 -10.68 -10.13 -24.14
N PRO A 339 -11.95 -10.10 -24.62
CA PRO A 339 -12.81 -8.94 -24.47
C PRO A 339 -13.36 -8.83 -23.02
N PRO A 340 -13.81 -7.63 -22.60
CA PRO A 340 -14.68 -7.52 -21.44
C PRO A 340 -15.96 -8.36 -21.61
N ILE A 341 -16.42 -9.00 -20.54
CA ILE A 341 -17.60 -9.89 -20.56
C ILE A 341 -18.53 -9.62 -19.38
N ILE A 342 -19.84 -9.79 -19.60
CA ILE A 342 -20.81 -9.85 -18.51
C ILE A 342 -20.77 -11.26 -17.95
N VAL A 343 -20.33 -11.40 -16.69
CA VAL A 343 -20.28 -12.70 -16.00
C VAL A 343 -21.50 -12.92 -15.11
N ASN A 344 -22.14 -11.84 -14.64
CA ASN A 344 -23.45 -11.89 -14.00
C ASN A 344 -24.37 -10.79 -14.53
N GLY A 345 -25.60 -11.17 -14.88
CA GLY A 345 -26.59 -10.30 -15.53
C GLY A 345 -26.77 -10.60 -17.02
N PHE A 346 -27.69 -9.87 -17.65
CA PHE A 346 -27.98 -9.98 -19.08
C PHE A 346 -27.73 -8.65 -19.77
N LYS A 347 -27.51 -8.69 -21.09
CA LYS A 347 -27.19 -7.50 -21.88
C LYS A 347 -28.21 -6.38 -21.70
N GLU A 348 -29.48 -6.74 -21.54
CA GLU A 348 -30.63 -5.83 -21.43
C GLU A 348 -30.85 -5.30 -20.01
N ASN A 349 -30.13 -5.80 -19.00
CA ASN A 349 -30.27 -5.36 -17.62
C ASN A 349 -29.89 -3.88 -17.49
N ARG A 350 -30.68 -3.14 -16.70
CA ARG A 350 -30.30 -1.79 -16.27
C ARG A 350 -29.17 -1.89 -15.24
N PRO A 351 -28.09 -1.09 -15.38
CA PRO A 351 -26.89 -1.26 -14.54
C PRO A 351 -27.04 -0.79 -13.09
N GLY A 352 -27.95 0.15 -12.79
CA GLY A 352 -27.98 0.80 -11.47
C GLY A 352 -26.71 1.64 -11.22
N LYS A 353 -26.26 1.73 -9.96
CA LYS A 353 -24.99 2.37 -9.63
C LYS A 353 -23.84 1.46 -10.06
N ILE A 354 -22.92 2.00 -10.87
CA ILE A 354 -21.75 1.31 -11.40
C ILE A 354 -20.54 1.72 -10.56
N VAL A 355 -19.69 0.76 -10.18
CA VAL A 355 -18.43 1.01 -9.45
C VAL A 355 -17.33 0.10 -9.97
N ALA A 356 -16.08 0.55 -9.90
CA ALA A 356 -14.87 -0.19 -10.29
C ALA A 356 -14.05 -0.60 -9.05
N THR A 357 -14.68 -1.15 -8.02
CA THR A 357 -14.04 -1.38 -6.70
C THR A 357 -12.97 -2.47 -6.70
N GLU A 358 -12.86 -3.27 -7.75
CA GLU A 358 -11.88 -4.37 -7.90
C GLU A 358 -10.81 -4.04 -8.97
N PHE A 359 -10.33 -2.79 -8.95
CA PHE A 359 -9.28 -2.27 -9.84
C PHE A 359 -8.02 -1.78 -9.11
N THR A 360 -8.03 -1.71 -7.78
CA THR A 360 -6.88 -1.28 -6.97
C THR A 360 -6.99 -1.85 -5.55
N GLY A 361 -5.92 -1.69 -4.77
CA GLY A 361 -5.81 -2.21 -3.40
C GLY A 361 -5.08 -3.54 -3.33
N GLY A 362 -4.08 -3.74 -4.21
CA GLY A 362 -3.13 -4.85 -4.17
C GLY A 362 -3.65 -6.18 -4.75
N THR A 363 -4.83 -6.64 -4.36
CA THR A 363 -5.42 -7.88 -4.90
C THR A 363 -6.92 -7.96 -4.64
N ASN A 364 -7.59 -9.02 -5.07
CA ASN A 364 -9.01 -9.21 -4.84
C ASN A 364 -9.36 -9.25 -3.35
N GLY A 365 -10.34 -8.43 -2.99
CA GLY A 365 -10.95 -8.40 -1.67
C GLY A 365 -11.70 -9.70 -1.29
N PRO A 366 -12.20 -9.78 -0.05
CA PRO A 366 -13.09 -10.85 0.40
C PRO A 366 -14.44 -10.82 -0.33
N GLU A 367 -14.99 -12.00 -0.62
CA GLU A 367 -16.22 -12.14 -1.42
C GLU A 367 -17.44 -11.52 -0.73
N GLU A 368 -17.41 -11.39 0.61
CA GLU A 368 -18.43 -10.72 1.41
C GLU A 368 -18.56 -9.21 1.11
N GLN A 369 -17.58 -8.60 0.45
CA GLN A 369 -17.67 -7.20 0.02
C GLN A 369 -18.75 -7.00 -1.06
N ILE A 370 -19.12 -8.04 -1.81
CA ILE A 370 -20.19 -7.94 -2.81
C ILE A 370 -21.54 -7.74 -2.15
N GLU A 371 -21.78 -8.41 -1.01
CA GLU A 371 -22.99 -8.23 -0.22
C GLU A 371 -23.10 -6.82 0.36
N THR A 372 -22.00 -6.29 0.91
CA THR A 372 -22.00 -4.95 1.52
C THR A 372 -22.15 -3.86 0.47
N GLN A 373 -21.56 -4.03 -0.72
CA GLN A 373 -21.78 -3.14 -1.86
C GLN A 373 -23.23 -3.18 -2.35
N SER A 374 -23.84 -4.38 -2.46
CA SER A 374 -25.27 -4.51 -2.80
C SER A 374 -26.15 -3.73 -1.83
N ARG A 375 -25.89 -3.87 -0.52
CA ARG A 375 -26.59 -3.11 0.54
C ARG A 375 -26.37 -1.59 0.46
N ALA A 376 -25.23 -1.15 -0.07
CA ALA A 376 -24.93 0.26 -0.34
C ALA A 376 -25.59 0.78 -1.64
N GLY A 377 -26.37 -0.05 -2.34
CA GLY A 377 -27.11 0.32 -3.54
C GLY A 377 -26.30 0.20 -4.83
N VAL A 378 -25.16 -0.51 -4.81
CA VAL A 378 -24.40 -0.85 -6.02
C VAL A 378 -25.20 -1.85 -6.87
N GLY A 379 -25.41 -1.51 -8.13
CA GLY A 379 -26.12 -2.37 -9.09
C GLY A 379 -25.21 -3.12 -10.05
N THR A 380 -24.01 -2.59 -10.34
CA THR A 380 -23.02 -3.22 -11.23
C THR A 380 -21.61 -3.00 -10.70
N ILE A 381 -20.82 -4.07 -10.64
CA ILE A 381 -19.39 -4.01 -10.32
C ILE A 381 -18.60 -4.30 -11.59
N LEU A 382 -17.67 -3.40 -11.92
CA LEU A 382 -16.59 -3.64 -12.87
C LEU A 382 -15.43 -4.25 -12.11
N SER A 383 -14.89 -5.36 -12.58
CA SER A 383 -13.80 -6.09 -11.94
C SER A 383 -12.77 -6.57 -12.95
N MET A 384 -11.49 -6.52 -12.61
CA MET A 384 -10.44 -7.18 -13.42
C MET A 384 -10.50 -8.71 -13.31
N HIS A 385 -11.04 -9.22 -12.20
CA HIS A 385 -10.97 -10.62 -11.80
C HIS A 385 -12.24 -11.10 -11.10
N VAL A 386 -13.05 -11.91 -11.77
CA VAL A 386 -14.19 -12.53 -11.09
C VAL A 386 -13.86 -13.98 -10.77
N THR A 387 -13.75 -14.29 -9.48
CA THR A 387 -13.65 -15.67 -9.00
C THR A 387 -15.02 -16.34 -8.95
N GLU A 388 -15.09 -17.66 -8.99
CA GLU A 388 -16.37 -18.39 -8.87
C GLU A 388 -17.12 -18.03 -7.58
N LYS A 389 -16.41 -17.86 -6.46
CA LYS A 389 -17.02 -17.45 -5.19
C LYS A 389 -17.58 -16.02 -5.24
N SER A 390 -16.87 -15.11 -5.88
CA SER A 390 -17.34 -13.74 -6.10
C SER A 390 -18.60 -13.74 -6.98
N LEU A 391 -18.59 -14.55 -8.04
CA LEU A 391 -19.74 -14.73 -8.93
C LEU A 391 -20.95 -15.32 -8.21
N GLU A 392 -20.76 -16.32 -7.35
CA GLU A 392 -21.80 -16.90 -6.50
C GLU A 392 -22.43 -15.83 -5.60
N LYS A 393 -21.61 -15.00 -4.94
CA LYS A 393 -22.08 -13.89 -4.10
C LYS A 393 -22.82 -12.82 -4.89
N ALA A 394 -22.35 -12.47 -6.09
CA ALA A 394 -23.04 -11.52 -6.94
C ALA A 394 -24.42 -12.03 -7.39
N LYS A 395 -24.56 -13.33 -7.68
CA LYS A 395 -25.85 -13.96 -7.97
C LYS A 395 -26.79 -13.93 -6.76
N GLU A 396 -26.28 -14.26 -5.57
CA GLU A 396 -27.04 -14.25 -4.31
C GLU A 396 -27.60 -12.86 -3.99
N HIS A 397 -26.82 -11.81 -4.27
CA HIS A 397 -27.17 -10.43 -3.92
C HIS A 397 -27.62 -9.57 -5.11
N HIS A 398 -27.94 -10.20 -6.24
CA HIS A 398 -28.48 -9.56 -7.45
C HIS A 398 -27.63 -8.39 -8.00
N VAL A 399 -26.31 -8.49 -7.89
CA VAL A 399 -25.35 -7.49 -8.39
C VAL A 399 -24.86 -7.92 -9.77
N ASN A 400 -25.00 -7.07 -10.79
CA ASN A 400 -24.42 -7.37 -12.09
C ASN A 400 -22.88 -7.30 -12.01
N MET A 401 -22.18 -8.14 -12.76
CA MET A 401 -20.73 -8.12 -12.80
C MET A 401 -20.24 -8.14 -14.23
N ILE A 402 -19.32 -7.22 -14.52
CA ILE A 402 -18.57 -7.17 -15.78
C ILE A 402 -17.12 -7.45 -15.45
N GLN A 403 -16.61 -8.57 -15.96
CA GLN A 403 -15.19 -8.87 -15.90
C GLN A 403 -14.50 -8.13 -17.04
N CYS A 404 -13.75 -7.10 -16.67
CA CYS A 404 -12.81 -6.40 -17.51
C CYS A 404 -11.56 -7.28 -17.69
N SER A 405 -10.97 -7.26 -18.88
CA SER A 405 -9.72 -7.99 -19.11
C SER A 405 -8.64 -7.49 -18.15
N HIS A 406 -8.10 -8.36 -17.28
CA HIS A 406 -7.02 -8.03 -16.35
C HIS A 406 -5.86 -7.34 -17.06
N MET A 407 -5.25 -8.03 -18.02
CA MET A 407 -4.14 -7.52 -18.83
C MET A 407 -4.44 -6.16 -19.46
N ALA A 408 -5.64 -5.97 -20.02
CA ALA A 408 -5.98 -4.68 -20.61
C ALA A 408 -6.07 -3.56 -19.56
N SER A 409 -6.58 -3.88 -18.37
CA SER A 409 -6.78 -2.93 -17.28
C SER A 409 -5.43 -2.48 -16.70
N ASP A 410 -4.52 -3.41 -16.42
CA ASP A 410 -3.17 -3.09 -15.92
C ASP A 410 -2.38 -2.29 -16.95
N VAL A 411 -2.51 -2.65 -18.24
CA VAL A 411 -1.86 -1.93 -19.34
C VAL A 411 -2.41 -0.51 -19.47
N ILE A 412 -3.70 -0.24 -19.21
CA ILE A 412 -4.23 1.13 -19.13
C ILE A 412 -3.50 1.89 -18.02
N GLY A 413 -3.38 1.29 -16.82
CA GLY A 413 -2.71 1.90 -15.67
C GLY A 413 -1.25 2.25 -15.97
N LEU A 414 -0.49 1.29 -16.50
CA LEU A 414 0.90 1.51 -16.92
C LEU A 414 1.02 2.55 -18.02
N ASN A 415 0.12 2.56 -19.02
CA ASN A 415 0.16 3.56 -20.09
C ASN A 415 -0.07 4.97 -19.55
N LEU A 416 -1.03 5.16 -18.64
CA LEU A 416 -1.30 6.45 -17.99
C LEU A 416 -0.09 6.90 -17.15
N MET A 417 0.58 5.98 -16.47
CA MET A 417 1.81 6.26 -15.73
C MET A 417 2.96 6.66 -16.66
N LEU A 418 3.18 5.89 -17.73
CA LEU A 418 4.23 6.16 -18.73
C LEU A 418 3.99 7.47 -19.49
N ASP A 419 2.73 7.85 -19.73
CA ASP A 419 2.38 9.16 -20.29
C ASP A 419 2.84 10.29 -19.37
N LYS A 420 2.68 10.14 -18.04
CA LYS A 420 3.21 11.10 -17.06
C LYS A 420 4.74 11.09 -17.07
N LEU A 421 5.38 9.93 -17.00
CA LEU A 421 6.85 9.82 -16.99
C LEU A 421 7.50 10.42 -18.24
N ALA A 422 6.92 10.18 -19.42
CA ALA A 422 7.43 10.71 -20.69
C ALA A 422 7.36 12.24 -20.79
N ARG A 423 6.52 12.91 -20.00
CA ARG A 423 6.50 14.38 -19.90
C ARG A 423 7.72 14.92 -19.17
N HIS A 424 8.24 14.17 -18.20
CA HIS A 424 9.44 14.51 -17.44
C HIS A 424 10.71 14.09 -18.17
N GLU A 425 10.76 12.85 -18.69
CA GLU A 425 11.88 12.34 -19.47
C GLU A 425 11.50 12.18 -20.95
N LYS A 426 11.76 13.23 -21.73
CA LYS A 426 11.38 13.30 -23.16
C LYS A 426 12.11 12.29 -24.06
N LYS A 427 13.21 11.69 -23.59
CA LYS A 427 13.97 10.67 -24.33
C LYS A 427 13.55 9.25 -23.94
N LEU A 428 12.59 9.08 -23.05
CA LEU A 428 12.10 7.78 -22.62
C LEU A 428 11.56 6.99 -23.82
N LYS A 429 12.12 5.82 -24.04
CA LYS A 429 11.67 4.83 -25.01
C LYS A 429 11.20 3.60 -24.26
N VAL A 430 10.10 3.02 -24.73
CA VAL A 430 9.52 1.82 -24.14
C VAL A 430 9.71 0.65 -25.09
N ILE A 431 10.12 -0.49 -24.54
CA ILE A 431 10.12 -1.79 -25.21
C ILE A 431 9.00 -2.61 -24.58
N GLU A 432 8.05 -3.02 -25.41
CA GLU A 432 6.90 -3.81 -25.00
C GLU A 432 7.27 -5.28 -24.78
N LEU A 433 6.97 -5.83 -23.60
CA LEU A 433 7.18 -7.22 -23.22
C LEU A 433 6.01 -7.73 -22.37
N SER A 434 5.95 -9.05 -22.17
CA SER A 434 5.05 -9.72 -21.22
C SER A 434 3.62 -9.15 -21.16
N GLY A 435 2.93 -9.25 -22.30
CA GLY A 435 1.56 -8.80 -22.45
C GLY A 435 1.39 -7.29 -22.61
N PHE A 436 2.30 -6.43 -22.14
CA PHE A 436 2.18 -4.98 -22.25
C PHE A 436 2.19 -4.50 -23.71
N ILE A 437 1.39 -3.47 -24.00
CA ILE A 437 1.43 -2.70 -25.24
C ILE A 437 1.41 -1.20 -24.95
N ARG A 438 2.17 -0.42 -25.71
CA ARG A 438 2.20 1.03 -25.51
C ARG A 438 1.03 1.69 -26.25
N VAL A 439 0.19 2.39 -25.49
CA VAL A 439 -0.84 3.29 -26.01
C VAL A 439 -0.54 4.68 -25.45
N GLU A 440 -0.03 5.56 -26.30
CA GLU A 440 0.30 6.94 -25.93
C GLU A 440 -0.95 7.83 -25.93
N ARG A 441 -1.22 8.50 -24.81
CA ARG A 441 -2.24 9.55 -24.73
C ARG A 441 -1.55 10.90 -24.64
N LYS A 442 -2.02 11.87 -25.44
CA LYS A 442 -1.45 13.22 -25.46
C LYS A 442 -1.78 14.00 -24.18
#